data_AF-A0A7W0C083-F1
#
_entry.id   AF-A0A7W0C083-F1
#
_cell.length_a   1.000
_cell.length_b   1.000
_cell.length_c   1.000
_cell.angle_alpha   90.00
_cell.angle_beta   90.00
_cell.angle_gamma   90.00
#
_symmetry.space_group_name_H-M   'P 1'
#
loop_
_entity.id
_entity.type
_entity.pdbx_description
1 polymer ?
#
loop_
_entity_poly.entity_id
_entity_poly.type
_entity_poly.pdbx_seq_one_letter_code
_entity_poly.pdbx_strand_id
1 'polypeptide(L)'
;MSITLGALIAITDYNADEPFNAIILLFIFGVFLGGIYPSGAWKFSIALAIFIPIINVLSVIIHGRHDLFISQGIGSFIALIPSVISCYIGAWINKFLTIRHAAK
;
A
#
# COMPACT_ATOMS: atom_id res chain seq x y z
N MET A 1 0.82 8.31 -10.17
CA MET A 1 1.85 7.95 -9.17
C MET A 1 1.39 6.86 -8.21
N SER A 2 0.26 7.00 -7.53
CA SER A 2 -0.27 5.93 -6.66
C SER A 2 -0.53 4.61 -7.38
N ILE A 3 -1.03 4.66 -8.62
CA ILE A 3 -1.22 3.49 -9.49
C ILE A 3 0.12 2.80 -9.79
N THR A 4 1.15 3.57 -10.14
CA THR A 4 2.48 3.05 -10.46
C THR A 4 3.17 2.41 -9.26
N LEU A 5 3.00 3.00 -8.07
CA LEU A 5 3.54 2.48 -6.81
C LEU A 5 2.79 1.23 -6.33
N GLY A 6 1.46 1.21 -6.45
CA GLY A 6 0.65 0.02 -6.18
C GLY A 6 1.02 -1.16 -7.07
N ALA A 7 1.26 -0.91 -8.37
CA ALA A 7 1.76 -1.94 -9.28
C ALA A 7 3.15 -2.45 -8.89
N LEU A 8 4.07 -1.58 -8.46
CA LEU A 8 5.42 -1.97 -8.04
C LEU A 8 5.40 -2.85 -6.78
N ILE A 9 4.62 -2.45 -5.76
CA ILE A 9 4.41 -3.25 -4.53
C ILE A 9 3.98 -4.65 -4.90
N ALA A 10 2.97 -4.74 -5.76
CA ALA A 10 2.32 -6.00 -6.02
C ALA A 10 3.16 -6.90 -6.96
N ILE A 11 3.99 -6.35 -7.85
CA ILE A 11 5.04 -7.12 -8.56
C ILE A 11 6.11 -7.64 -7.58
N THR A 12 6.42 -6.88 -6.54
CA THR A 12 7.41 -7.29 -5.53
C THR A 12 6.85 -8.37 -4.63
N ASP A 13 5.57 -8.27 -4.24
CA ASP A 13 4.83 -9.32 -3.53
C ASP A 13 4.79 -10.62 -4.35
N TYR A 14 4.54 -10.50 -5.65
CA TYR A 14 4.48 -11.66 -6.56
C TYR A 14 5.81 -12.41 -6.69
N ASN A 15 6.95 -11.72 -6.61
CA ASN A 15 8.28 -12.32 -6.73
C ASN A 15 8.89 -12.71 -5.37
N ALA A 16 8.27 -12.32 -4.26
CA ALA A 16 8.77 -12.63 -2.93
C ALA A 16 8.02 -13.84 -2.37
N ASP A 17 8.76 -14.87 -1.97
CA ASP A 17 8.18 -15.98 -1.20
C ASP A 17 7.66 -15.53 0.18
N GLU A 18 8.06 -14.32 0.63
CA GLU A 18 7.66 -13.72 1.90
C GLU A 18 6.79 -12.45 1.71
N PRO A 19 5.59 -12.38 2.31
CA PRO A 19 4.69 -11.23 2.22
C PRO A 19 5.23 -9.97 2.94
N PHE A 20 6.33 -10.10 3.66
CA PHE A 20 6.93 -9.02 4.45
C PHE A 20 7.44 -7.87 3.56
N ASN A 21 7.98 -8.18 2.38
CA ASN A 21 8.50 -7.17 1.44
C ASN A 21 7.40 -6.25 0.91
N ALA A 22 6.23 -6.79 0.61
CA ALA A 22 5.08 -6.02 0.15
C ALA A 22 4.56 -5.07 1.24
N ILE A 23 4.53 -5.55 2.50
CA ILE A 23 4.12 -4.75 3.66
C ILE A 23 5.05 -3.55 3.86
N ILE A 24 6.37 -3.75 3.76
CA ILE A 24 7.35 -2.66 3.87
C ILE A 24 7.14 -1.62 2.77
N LEU A 25 6.95 -2.07 1.52
CA LEU A 25 6.75 -1.15 0.39
C LEU A 25 5.42 -0.38 0.50
N LEU A 26 4.34 -1.04 0.95
CA LEU A 26 3.07 -0.38 1.28
C LEU A 26 3.27 0.70 2.34
N PHE A 27 4.06 0.39 3.36
CA PHE A 27 4.32 1.33 4.44
C PHE A 27 5.11 2.55 3.96
N ILE A 28 6.20 2.34 3.21
CA ILE A 28 7.04 3.42 2.68
C ILE A 28 6.23 4.31 1.72
N PHE A 29 5.54 3.71 0.75
CA PHE A 29 4.79 4.47 -0.24
C PHE A 29 3.53 5.12 0.34
N GLY A 30 2.87 4.47 1.30
CA GLY A 30 1.76 5.05 2.03
C GLY A 30 2.18 6.29 2.81
N VAL A 31 3.29 6.24 3.58
CA VAL A 31 3.82 7.41 4.29
C VAL A 31 4.15 8.54 3.32
N PHE A 32 4.79 8.22 2.19
CA PHE A 32 5.15 9.23 1.19
C PHE A 32 3.92 9.89 0.55
N LEU A 33 2.95 9.10 0.08
CA LEU A 33 1.72 9.60 -0.54
C LEU A 33 0.84 10.38 0.44
N GLY A 34 0.69 9.88 1.67
CA GLY A 34 -0.03 10.57 2.74
C GLY A 34 0.62 11.90 3.12
N GLY A 35 1.95 11.95 3.11
CA GLY A 35 2.70 13.16 3.36
C GLY A 35 2.56 14.21 2.26
N ILE A 36 2.50 13.81 0.98
CA ILE A 36 2.34 14.75 -0.13
C ILE A 36 0.89 15.22 -0.26
N TYR A 37 -0.08 14.32 -0.05
CA TYR A 37 -1.50 14.59 -0.24
C TYR A 37 -2.34 14.34 1.03
N PRO A 38 -2.16 15.14 2.10
CA PRO A 38 -2.78 14.90 3.39
C PRO A 38 -4.32 14.99 3.37
N SER A 39 -4.91 15.81 2.50
CA SER A 39 -6.37 15.94 2.37
C SER A 39 -7.03 14.75 1.64
N GLY A 40 -6.24 13.90 0.99
CA GLY A 40 -6.70 12.76 0.18
C GLY A 40 -6.15 11.40 0.65
N ALA A 41 -5.53 11.32 1.82
CA ALA A 41 -4.81 10.12 2.30
C ALA A 41 -5.64 8.82 2.22
N TRP A 42 -6.94 8.89 2.51
CA TRP A 42 -7.86 7.74 2.43
C TRP A 42 -8.07 7.23 0.99
N LYS A 43 -8.03 8.11 -0.01
CA LYS A 43 -8.16 7.71 -1.43
C LYS A 43 -6.92 6.95 -1.87
N PHE A 44 -5.74 7.39 -1.40
CA PHE A 44 -4.47 6.77 -1.73
C PHE A 44 -4.25 5.45 -0.99
N SER A 45 -4.72 5.31 0.24
CA SER A 45 -4.67 4.04 0.96
C SER A 45 -5.57 2.98 0.31
N ILE A 46 -6.78 3.35 -0.11
CA ILE A 46 -7.66 2.44 -0.87
C ILE A 46 -7.00 2.07 -2.19
N ALA A 47 -6.46 3.04 -2.94
CA ALA A 47 -5.78 2.76 -4.21
C ALA A 47 -4.61 1.80 -4.02
N LEU A 48 -3.71 2.04 -3.06
CA LEU A 48 -2.58 1.15 -2.76
C LEU A 48 -3.03 -0.25 -2.35
N ALA A 49 -4.06 -0.34 -1.53
CA ALA A 49 -4.51 -1.62 -1.00
C ALA A 49 -5.29 -2.46 -2.02
N ILE A 50 -5.99 -1.83 -2.98
CA ILE A 50 -6.73 -2.52 -4.05
C ILE A 50 -5.79 -3.20 -5.05
N PHE A 51 -4.57 -2.71 -5.23
CA PHE A 51 -3.62 -3.33 -6.16
C PHE A 51 -3.17 -4.72 -5.73
N ILE A 52 -3.16 -5.02 -4.43
CA ILE A 52 -2.75 -6.33 -3.88
C ILE A 52 -3.73 -7.44 -4.30
N PRO A 53 -5.05 -7.35 -4.03
CA PRO A 53 -5.99 -8.35 -4.51
C PRO A 53 -6.08 -8.38 -6.03
N ILE A 54 -5.93 -7.25 -6.73
CA ILE A 54 -5.89 -7.22 -8.20
C ILE A 54 -4.75 -8.09 -8.75
N ILE A 55 -3.54 -7.99 -8.17
CA ILE A 55 -2.41 -8.80 -8.61
C ILE A 55 -2.58 -10.26 -8.21
N ASN A 56 -3.17 -10.56 -7.05
CA ASN A 56 -3.51 -11.94 -6.70
C ASN A 56 -4.52 -12.55 -7.68
N VAL A 57 -5.51 -11.79 -8.15
CA VAL A 57 -6.44 -12.23 -9.21
C VAL A 57 -5.70 -12.42 -10.54
N LEU A 58 -4.85 -11.48 -10.95
CA LEU A 58 -4.05 -11.59 -12.18
C LEU A 58 -3.09 -12.78 -12.15
N SER A 59 -2.46 -13.04 -11.00
CA SER A 59 -1.58 -14.20 -10.76
C SER A 59 -2.32 -15.52 -11.02
N VAL A 60 -3.55 -15.65 -10.50
CA VAL A 60 -4.40 -16.82 -10.74
C VAL A 60 -4.75 -16.96 -12.21
N ILE A 61 -5.13 -15.86 -12.89
CA ILE A 61 -5.53 -15.90 -14.31
C ILE A 61 -4.34 -16.24 -15.22
N ILE A 62 -3.14 -15.73 -14.94
CA ILE A 62 -1.97 -15.87 -15.81
C ILE A 62 -1.20 -17.17 -15.52
N HIS A 63 -1.06 -17.54 -14.24
CA HIS A 63 -0.18 -18.65 -13.82
C HIS A 63 -0.93 -19.84 -13.23
N GLY A 64 -2.27 -19.80 -13.11
CA GLY A 64 -3.09 -20.93 -12.64
C GLY A 64 -2.86 -21.33 -11.19
N ARG A 65 -2.19 -20.50 -10.38
CA ARG A 65 -1.84 -20.81 -8.98
C ARG A 65 -3.02 -20.49 -8.05
N HIS A 66 -4.00 -21.39 -7.99
CA HIS A 66 -5.21 -21.23 -7.16
C HIS A 66 -4.94 -21.34 -5.65
N ASP A 67 -3.89 -22.04 -5.24
CA ASP A 67 -3.56 -22.33 -3.83
C ASP A 67 -3.15 -21.05 -3.06
N LEU A 68 -2.49 -20.13 -3.76
CA LEU A 68 -2.08 -18.82 -3.23
C LEU A 68 -3.28 -17.88 -3.04
N PHE A 69 -4.36 -18.03 -3.81
CA PHE A 69 -5.50 -17.12 -3.77
C PHE A 69 -6.29 -17.21 -2.46
N ILE A 70 -6.50 -18.42 -1.93
CA ILE A 70 -7.27 -18.62 -0.69
C ILE A 70 -6.40 -18.30 0.54
N SER A 71 -5.12 -18.72 0.52
CA SER A 71 -4.17 -18.45 1.61
C SER A 71 -3.79 -16.96 1.72
N GLN A 72 -3.50 -16.31 0.58
CA GLN A 72 -3.08 -14.91 0.54
C GLN A 72 -4.22 -13.93 0.29
N GLY A 73 -5.41 -14.38 -0.13
CA GLY A 73 -6.59 -13.51 -0.32
C GLY A 73 -7.05 -12.85 0.97
N ILE A 74 -7.08 -13.60 2.08
CA ILE A 74 -7.34 -13.05 3.42
C ILE A 74 -6.18 -12.16 3.87
N GLY A 75 -4.93 -12.56 3.57
CA GLY A 75 -3.73 -11.75 3.81
C GLY A 75 -3.76 -10.40 3.05
N SER A 76 -4.37 -10.37 1.87
CA SER A 76 -4.52 -9.16 1.05
C SER A 76 -5.46 -8.14 1.69
N PHE A 77 -6.51 -8.60 2.39
CA PHE A 77 -7.36 -7.71 3.19
C PHE A 77 -6.66 -7.22 4.45
N ILE A 78 -5.78 -8.02 5.05
CA ILE A 78 -4.96 -7.56 6.17
C ILE A 78 -4.01 -6.44 5.72
N ALA A 79 -3.56 -6.46 4.45
CA ALA A 79 -2.69 -5.43 3.89
C ALA A 79 -3.37 -4.05 3.68
N LEU A 80 -4.70 -3.94 3.78
CA LEU A 80 -5.41 -2.65 3.90
C LEU A 80 -4.98 -1.90 5.17
N ILE A 81 -4.76 -2.62 6.27
CA ILE A 81 -4.44 -2.02 7.57
C ILE A 81 -3.11 -1.24 7.51
N PRO A 82 -1.96 -1.83 7.12
CA PRO A 82 -0.70 -1.10 7.02
C PRO A 82 -0.74 0.00 5.95
N SER A 83 -1.50 -0.17 4.85
CA SER A 83 -1.72 0.88 3.85
C SER A 83 -2.42 2.11 4.43
N VAL A 84 -3.51 1.90 5.17
CA VAL A 84 -4.26 3.00 5.80
C VAL A 84 -3.40 3.68 6.87
N ILE A 85 -2.78 2.88 7.75
CA ILE A 85 -1.93 3.39 8.83
C ILE A 85 -0.80 4.25 8.28
N SER A 86 -0.07 3.75 7.28
CA SER A 86 1.05 4.49 6.68
C SER A 86 0.63 5.80 6.01
N CYS A 87 -0.46 5.81 5.25
CA CYS A 87 -1.02 7.05 4.66
C CYS A 87 -1.38 8.08 5.73
N TYR A 88 -2.02 7.67 6.83
CA TYR A 88 -2.36 8.60 7.91
C TYR A 88 -1.13 9.08 8.69
N ILE A 89 -0.14 8.22 8.91
CA ILE A 89 1.15 8.61 9.50
C ILE A 89 1.83 9.68 8.63
N GLY A 90 1.88 9.48 7.32
CA GLY A 90 2.43 10.46 6.37
C GLY A 90 1.73 11.82 6.47
N ALA A 91 0.40 11.81 6.43
CA ALA A 91 -0.41 13.03 6.53
C ALA A 91 -0.18 13.76 7.86
N TRP A 92 -0.05 13.00 8.95
CA TRP A 92 0.22 13.55 10.28
C TRP A 92 1.61 14.17 10.38
N ILE A 93 2.64 13.51 9.84
CA ILE A 93 4.01 14.05 9.76
C ILE A 93 4.02 15.38 8.99
N ASN A 94 3.37 15.45 7.84
CA ASN A 94 3.28 16.69 7.06
C ASN A 94 2.61 17.81 7.87
N LYS A 95 1.51 17.51 8.56
CA LYS A 95 0.80 18.48 9.39
C LYS A 95 1.70 19.04 10.51
N PHE A 96 2.44 18.18 11.21
CA PHE A 96 3.39 18.59 12.25
C PHE A 96 4.52 19.45 11.70
N LEU A 97 5.11 19.08 10.56
CA LEU A 97 6.17 19.85 9.92
C LEU A 97 5.67 21.22 9.47
N THR A 98 4.47 21.31 8.92
CA THR A 98 3.86 22.58 8.47
C THR A 98 3.59 23.53 9.64
N ILE A 99 3.04 23.02 10.74
CA ILE A 99 2.82 23.80 11.99
C ILE A 99 4.15 24.34 12.53
N ARG A 100 5.21 23.52 12.49
CA ARG A 100 6.53 23.91 13.01
C ARG A 100 7.22 25.00 12.18
N HIS A 101 6.94 25.07 10.88
CA HIS A 101 7.44 26.16 10.02
C HIS A 101 6.63 27.45 10.18
N ALA A 102 5.34 27.38 10.45
CA ALA A 102 4.50 28.56 10.69
C ALA A 102 4.73 29.23 12.06
N ALA A 103 5.37 28.51 13.00
CA ALA A 103 5.70 29.01 14.33
C ALA A 103 7.10 29.67 14.41
N LYS A 104 7.82 29.78 13.30
CA LYS A 104 9.09 30.51 13.17
C LYS A 104 8.88 31.78 12.36
#